data_AF-A0A6C0DCJ6-F1
#
_entry.id   AF-A0A6C0DCJ6-F1
#
_cell.length_a   1.000
_cell.length_b   1.000
_cell.length_c   1.000
_cell.angle_alpha   90.00
_cell.angle_beta   90.00
_cell.angle_gamma   90.00
#
_symmetry.space_group_name_H-M   'P 1'
#
loop_
_entity.id
_entity.type
_entity.pdbx_description
1 polymer ?
#
loop_
_entity_poly.entity_id
_entity_poly.type
_entity_poly.pdbx_seq_one_letter_code
_entity_poly.pdbx_strand_id
1 'polypeptide(L)'
;MKYTRSRDIEWNGVKPLPTEINVMSYDMHTAEMELLSIICRLHGHMTAFDLLMGAEPDSEKDKDISSVLAAFQAYISPRMPLSHYTSADKRIKPMRADQPVVPIDPEKQ
;
A
#
# COMPACT_ATOMS: atom_id res chain seq x y z
N MET A 1 -16.70 -20.54 -15.58
CA MET A 1 -16.35 -20.93 -14.19
C MET A 1 -17.30 -20.24 -13.24
N LYS A 2 -17.86 -20.95 -12.26
CA LYS A 2 -18.78 -20.39 -11.27
C LYS A 2 -17.97 -20.20 -9.98
N TYR A 3 -17.64 -18.96 -9.63
CA TYR A 3 -16.85 -18.65 -8.44
C TYR A 3 -17.79 -18.64 -7.23
N THR A 4 -17.82 -19.72 -6.47
CA THR A 4 -18.47 -19.74 -5.16
C THR A 4 -17.55 -19.06 -4.14
N ARG A 5 -17.90 -17.82 -3.76
CA ARG A 5 -17.28 -17.11 -2.64
C ARG A 5 -17.57 -17.89 -1.36
N SER A 6 -16.60 -18.67 -0.88
CA SER A 6 -16.65 -19.19 0.49
C SER A 6 -16.71 -17.97 1.43
N ARG A 7 -17.77 -17.90 2.24
CA ARG A 7 -18.12 -16.77 3.13
C ARG A 7 -17.45 -16.87 4.50
N ASP A 8 -16.67 -17.91 4.75
CA ASP A 8 -16.45 -18.35 6.13
C ASP A 8 -15.24 -17.71 6.84
N ILE A 9 -14.42 -16.92 6.14
CA ILE A 9 -13.27 -16.23 6.74
C ILE A 9 -13.19 -14.79 6.22
N GLU A 10 -14.16 -13.97 6.60
CA GLU A 10 -14.14 -12.52 6.37
C GLU A 10 -13.69 -11.81 7.67
N TRP A 11 -12.46 -11.29 7.64
CA TRP A 11 -11.87 -10.38 8.60
C TRP A 11 -12.19 -8.94 8.17
N ASN A 12 -13.41 -8.48 8.43
CA ASN A 12 -13.84 -7.10 8.13
C ASN A 12 -13.33 -6.09 9.18
N GLY A 13 -12.10 -6.27 9.70
CA GLY A 13 -11.56 -5.48 10.82
C GLY A 13 -12.21 -5.72 12.19
N VAL A 14 -13.30 -6.51 12.28
CA VAL A 14 -14.04 -6.77 13.53
C VAL A 14 -13.43 -7.91 14.37
N LYS A 15 -12.76 -8.87 13.72
CA LYS A 15 -12.12 -10.02 14.37
C LYS A 15 -10.62 -9.75 14.50
N PRO A 16 -9.87 -10.44 15.37
CA PRO A 16 -8.41 -10.34 15.35
C PRO A 16 -7.86 -10.93 14.05
N LEU A 17 -6.78 -10.32 13.53
CA LEU A 17 -5.97 -10.88 12.46
C LEU A 17 -5.31 -12.19 12.92
N PRO A 18 -5.06 -13.15 12.02
CA PRO A 18 -4.20 -14.30 12.30
C PRO A 18 -2.83 -13.84 12.82
N THR A 19 -2.23 -14.54 13.77
CA THR A 19 -0.90 -14.16 14.27
C THR A 19 0.18 -14.26 13.20
N GLU A 20 0.00 -15.15 12.23
CA GLU A 20 0.95 -15.42 11.15
C GLU A 20 0.19 -15.65 9.83
N ILE A 21 0.76 -15.17 8.72
CA ILE A 21 0.29 -15.44 7.36
C ILE A 21 1.45 -16.03 6.58
N ASN A 22 1.24 -17.21 6.00
CA ASN A 22 2.23 -17.85 5.15
C ASN A 22 2.13 -17.33 3.72
N VAL A 23 3.27 -16.92 3.18
CA VAL A 23 3.48 -16.56 1.78
C VAL A 23 4.31 -17.64 1.11
N MET A 24 4.13 -17.83 -0.20
CA MET A 24 4.81 -18.89 -0.95
C MET A 24 6.18 -18.45 -1.45
N SER A 25 6.31 -17.16 -1.78
CA SER A 25 7.52 -16.62 -2.37
C SER A 25 8.61 -16.34 -1.35
N TYR A 26 9.85 -16.66 -1.71
CA TYR A 26 11.05 -16.33 -0.93
C TYR A 26 11.64 -14.97 -1.30
N ASP A 27 11.25 -14.42 -2.46
CA ASP A 27 11.58 -13.05 -2.85
C ASP A 27 10.72 -12.06 -2.04
N MET A 28 11.37 -11.09 -1.40
CA MET A 28 10.72 -10.18 -0.45
C MET A 28 9.59 -9.37 -1.09
N HIS A 29 9.80 -8.84 -2.29
CA HIS A 29 8.79 -8.00 -2.95
C HIS A 29 7.59 -8.81 -3.41
N THR A 30 7.84 -10.03 -3.90
CA THR A 30 6.77 -10.95 -4.30
C THR A 30 5.97 -11.42 -3.08
N ALA A 31 6.66 -11.74 -1.98
CA ALA A 31 6.06 -12.11 -0.71
C ALA A 31 5.17 -11.00 -0.12
N GLU A 32 5.60 -9.74 -0.18
CA GLU A 32 4.79 -8.59 0.24
C GLU A 32 3.50 -8.46 -0.57
N MET A 33 3.55 -8.66 -1.88
CA MET A 33 2.36 -8.61 -2.74
C MET A 33 1.40 -9.79 -2.48
N GLU A 34 1.94 -10.97 -2.20
CA GLU A 34 1.15 -12.13 -1.77
C GLU A 34 0.44 -11.85 -0.45
N LEU A 35 1.17 -11.32 0.54
CA LEU A 35 0.62 -10.93 1.84
C LEU A 35 -0.51 -9.90 1.68
N LEU A 36 -0.30 -8.84 0.91
CA LEU A 36 -1.32 -7.83 0.66
C LEU A 36 -2.57 -8.45 0.01
N SER A 37 -2.38 -9.33 -0.97
CA SER A 37 -3.47 -10.04 -1.65
C SER A 37 -4.26 -10.92 -0.69
N ILE A 38 -3.59 -11.62 0.23
CA ILE A 38 -4.23 -12.44 1.27
C ILE A 38 -5.04 -11.55 2.22
N ILE A 39 -4.51 -10.41 2.66
CA ILE A 39 -5.21 -9.48 3.54
C ILE A 39 -6.45 -8.88 2.86
N CYS A 40 -6.35 -8.45 1.60
CA CYS A 40 -7.51 -8.02 0.81
C CYS A 40 -8.58 -9.12 0.73
N ARG A 41 -8.14 -10.37 0.50
CA ARG A 41 -9.05 -11.52 0.44
C ARG A 41 -9.72 -11.78 1.78
N LEU A 42 -8.98 -11.69 2.89
CA LEU A 42 -9.51 -11.80 4.25
C LEU A 42 -10.49 -10.67 4.54
N HIS A 43 -10.24 -9.44 4.09
CA HIS A 43 -11.18 -8.33 4.23
C HIS A 43 -12.51 -8.56 3.50
N GLY A 44 -12.52 -9.36 2.42
CA GLY A 44 -13.73 -9.76 1.70
C GLY A 44 -14.37 -8.67 0.83
N HIS A 45 -14.25 -7.40 1.20
CA HIS A 45 -14.82 -6.26 0.48
C HIS A 45 -13.80 -5.46 -0.34
N MET A 46 -12.51 -5.79 -0.20
CA MET A 46 -11.42 -5.05 -0.83
C MET A 46 -10.65 -5.93 -1.79
N THR A 47 -10.28 -5.37 -2.94
CA THR A 47 -9.32 -5.98 -3.87
C THR A 47 -8.05 -5.14 -3.97
N ALA A 48 -6.97 -5.73 -4.48
CA ALA A 48 -5.74 -4.97 -4.76
C ALA A 48 -5.98 -3.83 -5.78
N PHE A 49 -6.95 -4.00 -6.69
CA PHE A 49 -7.33 -2.95 -7.64
C PHE A 49 -8.00 -1.76 -6.95
N ASP A 50 -8.82 -2.01 -5.92
CA ASP A 50 -9.44 -0.95 -5.14
C ASP A 50 -8.43 -0.07 -4.41
N LEU A 51 -7.31 -0.65 -3.97
CA LEU A 51 -6.19 0.10 -3.39
C LEU A 51 -5.53 1.05 -4.40
N LEU A 52 -5.40 0.62 -5.67
CA LEU A 52 -4.79 1.41 -6.73
C LEU A 52 -5.68 2.56 -7.20
N MET A 53 -7.00 2.32 -7.26
CA MET A 53 -7.97 3.34 -7.66
C MET A 53 -8.20 4.40 -6.56
N GLY A 54 -7.88 4.06 -5.31
CA GLY A 54 -8.17 4.90 -4.17
C GLY A 54 -9.66 5.03 -3.89
N ALA A 55 -9.98 5.93 -2.97
CA ALA A 55 -11.34 6.27 -2.58
C ALA A 55 -11.45 7.77 -2.30
N GLU A 56 -12.68 8.27 -2.30
CA GLU A 56 -12.94 9.60 -1.78
C GLU A 56 -12.67 9.62 -0.26
N PRO A 57 -12.06 10.70 0.27
CA PRO A 57 -11.80 10.83 1.71
C PRO A 57 -13.08 10.61 2.54
N ASP A 58 -12.94 9.98 3.70
CA ASP A 58 -14.01 9.70 4.67
C ASP A 58 -15.12 8.74 4.21
N SER A 59 -15.03 8.24 2.97
CA SER A 59 -15.94 7.21 2.47
C SER A 59 -15.76 5.87 3.19
N GLU A 60 -16.76 4.98 3.13
CA GLU A 60 -16.62 3.62 3.66
C GLU A 60 -15.44 2.88 3.02
N LYS A 61 -15.24 3.09 1.71
CA LYS A 61 -14.12 2.51 0.97
C LYS A 61 -12.77 3.04 1.47
N ASP A 62 -12.67 4.30 1.84
CA ASP A 62 -11.45 4.88 2.42
C ASP A 62 -11.10 4.26 3.79
N LYS A 63 -12.12 4.00 4.61
CA LYS A 63 -11.96 3.28 5.89
C LYS A 63 -11.52 1.83 5.69
N ASP A 64 -12.07 1.16 4.68
CA ASP A 64 -11.70 -0.21 4.32
C ASP A 64 -10.25 -0.28 3.79
N ILE A 65 -9.87 0.67 2.91
CA ILE A 65 -8.49 0.83 2.42
C ILE A 65 -7.54 1.02 3.62
N SER A 66 -7.88 1.95 4.53
CA SER A 66 -7.07 2.24 5.71
C SER A 66 -6.90 1.00 6.60
N SER A 67 -7.98 0.23 6.78
CA SER A 67 -7.97 -1.00 7.59
C SER A 67 -7.07 -2.08 6.98
N VAL A 68 -7.15 -2.29 5.67
CA VAL A 68 -6.29 -3.24 4.94
C VAL A 68 -4.82 -2.83 4.99
N LEU A 69 -4.51 -1.55 4.78
CA LEU A 69 -3.14 -1.05 4.81
C LEU A 69 -2.54 -1.09 6.22
N ALA A 70 -3.32 -0.79 7.26
CA ALA A 70 -2.89 -0.91 8.64
C ALA A 70 -2.60 -2.37 9.02
N ALA A 71 -3.45 -3.31 8.58
CA ALA A 71 -3.21 -4.74 8.74
C ALA A 71 -1.93 -5.18 8.03
N PHE A 72 -1.74 -4.75 6.79
CA PHE A 72 -0.54 -5.03 6.03
C PHE A 72 0.71 -4.55 6.78
N GLN A 73 0.71 -3.30 7.25
CA GLN A 73 1.80 -2.74 8.06
C GLN A 73 2.07 -3.50 9.37
N ALA A 74 1.06 -4.15 9.96
CA ALA A 74 1.25 -4.93 11.18
C ALA A 74 2.11 -6.19 10.97
N TYR A 75 2.11 -6.75 9.75
CA TYR A 75 2.87 -7.95 9.41
C TYR A 75 4.27 -7.68 8.86
N ILE A 76 4.48 -6.55 8.18
CA ILE A 76 5.80 -6.21 7.61
C ILE A 76 6.73 -5.71 8.72
N SER A 77 7.76 -6.51 8.99
CA SER A 77 8.86 -6.19 9.91
C SER A 77 10.18 -6.04 9.14
N PRO A 78 11.06 -5.08 9.49
CA PRO A 78 10.88 -4.09 10.53
C PRO A 78 9.85 -3.03 10.12
N ARG A 79 9.07 -2.55 11.10
CA ARG A 79 8.19 -1.38 10.93
C ARG A 79 9.01 -0.27 10.27
N MET A 80 8.67 0.07 9.02
CA MET A 80 9.24 1.25 8.39
C MET A 80 8.97 2.43 9.33
N PRO A 81 10.00 3.15 9.81
CA PRO A 81 9.79 4.19 10.79
C PRO A 81 8.83 5.23 10.22
N LEU A 82 7.86 5.66 11.02
CA LEU A 82 6.82 6.62 10.61
C LEU A 82 7.40 7.89 9.97
N SER A 83 8.66 8.21 10.25
CA SER A 83 9.43 9.27 9.59
C SER A 83 9.58 9.12 8.06
N HIS A 84 9.28 7.95 7.49
CA HIS A 84 9.28 7.71 6.04
C HIS A 84 7.92 7.97 5.38
N TYR A 85 6.86 8.18 6.18
CA TYR A 85 5.49 8.40 5.69
C TYR A 85 4.91 9.76 6.07
N THR A 86 5.64 10.58 6.83
CA THR A 86 5.24 11.98 7.04
C THR A 86 5.48 12.77 5.76
N SER A 87 4.59 13.72 5.45
CA SER A 87 4.72 14.66 4.31
C SER A 87 5.97 15.53 4.35
N ALA A 88 6.83 15.36 5.34
CA ALA A 88 8.20 15.86 5.38
C ALA A 88 9.16 14.91 4.62
N ASP A 89 8.70 14.38 3.48
CA ASP A 89 9.47 13.48 2.63
C ASP A 89 10.70 14.25 2.10
N LYS A 90 11.85 14.01 2.75
CA LYS A 90 13.16 14.58 2.36
C LYS A 90 13.69 13.97 1.05
N ARG A 91 12.90 13.17 0.32
CA ARG A 91 13.23 12.70 -1.03
C ARG A 91 13.14 13.79 -2.08
N ILE A 92 12.47 14.91 -1.79
CA ILE A 92 12.72 16.15 -2.53
C ILE A 92 14.10 16.64 -2.08
N LYS A 93 15.16 16.20 -2.78
CA LYS A 93 16.45 16.90 -2.68
C LYS A 93 16.16 18.37 -2.96
N PRO A 94 16.48 19.31 -2.06
CA PRO A 94 16.44 20.71 -2.45
C PRO A 94 17.31 20.85 -3.70
N MET A 95 16.76 21.44 -4.77
CA MET A 95 17.57 21.89 -5.90
C MET A 95 18.77 22.60 -5.30
N ARG A 96 19.98 22.09 -5.58
CA ARG A 96 21.20 22.76 -5.16
C ARG A 96 21.12 24.19 -5.69
N ALA A 97 21.08 25.17 -4.80
CA ALA A 97 21.06 26.59 -5.15
C ALA A 97 22.32 27.03 -5.92
N ASP A 98 23.33 26.16 -6.00
CA ASP A 98 24.61 26.42 -6.67
C ASP A 98 24.67 25.95 -8.13
N GLN A 99 23.56 25.50 -8.74
CA GLN A 99 23.54 25.27 -10.18
C GLN A 99 23.05 26.54 -10.90
N PRO A 100 23.93 27.25 -11.64
CA PRO A 100 23.47 28.32 -12.52
C PRO A 100 22.50 27.71 -13.53
N VAL A 101 21.27 28.21 -13.53
CA VAL A 101 20.27 27.89 -14.57
C VAL A 101 20.86 28.35 -15.90
N VAL A 102 21.29 27.41 -16.74
CA VAL A 102 21.66 27.71 -18.12
C VAL A 102 20.35 27.96 -18.87
N PRO A 103 20.11 29.17 -19.41
CA PRO A 103 18.94 29.41 -20.23
C PRO A 103 19.03 28.52 -21.48
N ILE A 104 17.97 27.77 -21.75
CA ILE A 104 17.83 27.04 -23.01
C ILE A 104 17.58 28.10 -24.08
N ASP A 105 18.56 28.34 -24.94
CA ASP A 105 18.49 29.27 -26.05
C ASP A 105 17.57 28.68 -27.14
N PRO A 106 16.39 29.27 -27.42
CA PRO A 106 15.42 28.70 -28.34
C PRO A 106 15.84 28.78 -29.83
N GLU A 107 16.99 29.40 -30.16
CA GLU A 107 17.44 29.58 -31.54
C GLU A 107 18.50 28.57 -32.03
N LYS A 108 18.79 27.51 -31.27
CA LYS A 108 19.60 26.37 -31.73
C LYS A 108 18.82 25.06 -31.72
N GLN A 109 17.96 24.89 -32.72
CA GLN A 109 17.56 23.58 -33.25
C GLN A 109 17.89 23.51 -34.74
#